data_AF-A0A954S8U8-F1
#
_entry.id   AF-A0A954S8U8-F1
#
_cell.length_a   1.000
_cell.length_b   1.000
_cell.length_c   1.000
_cell.angle_alpha   90.00
_cell.angle_beta   90.00
_cell.angle_gamma   90.00
#
_symmetry.space_group_name_H-M   'P 1'
#
loop_
_entity.id
_entity.type
_entity.pdbx_description
1 polymer ?
#
loop_
_entity_poly.entity_id
_entity_poly.type
_entity_poly.pdbx_seq_one_letter_code
_entity_poly.pdbx_strand_id
1 'polypeptide(L)'
;MSTEIGWVQANRLRIVEERPARATLAHLDQAMSPAPSWAALGWLETSSRSCAKFVDVAAKVPGANDDEGALMRRELKANDEVERLLEEMRDKR
;
A
#
# COMPACT_ATOMS: atom_id res chain seq x y z
N MET A 1 -11.88 0.59 -7.75
CA MET A 1 -10.81 1.52 -8.17
C MET A 1 -9.81 1.81 -7.05
N SER A 2 -10.27 2.14 -5.83
CA SER A 2 -9.40 2.34 -4.66
C SER A 2 -8.57 1.09 -4.32
N THR A 3 -9.19 -0.10 -4.31
CA THR A 3 -8.49 -1.38 -4.10
C THR A 3 -7.42 -1.66 -5.16
N GLU A 4 -7.70 -1.40 -6.44
CA GLU A 4 -6.74 -1.61 -7.53
C GLU A 4 -5.54 -0.68 -7.44
N ILE A 5 -5.78 0.61 -7.17
CA ILE A 5 -4.72 1.61 -7.03
C ILE A 5 -3.88 1.32 -5.78
N GLY A 6 -4.52 1.00 -4.66
CA GLY A 6 -3.83 0.58 -3.44
C GLY A 6 -2.96 -0.65 -3.65
N TRP A 7 -3.44 -1.66 -4.40
CA TRP A 7 -2.63 -2.82 -4.77
C TRP A 7 -1.40 -2.42 -5.59
N VAL A 8 -1.54 -1.51 -6.56
CA VAL A 8 -0.40 -1.02 -7.36
C VAL A 8 0.59 -0.24 -6.48
N GLN A 9 0.11 0.66 -5.61
CA GLN A 9 0.97 1.42 -4.68
C GLN A 9 1.77 0.49 -3.76
N ALA A 10 1.14 -0.55 -3.24
CA ALA A 10 1.76 -1.52 -2.35
C ALA A 10 2.80 -2.40 -3.04
N ASN A 11 2.60 -2.75 -4.33
CA ASN A 11 3.41 -3.77 -4.99
C ASN A 11 4.42 -3.22 -6.02
N ARG A 12 4.19 -2.05 -6.64
CA ARG A 12 4.96 -1.58 -7.82
C ARG A 12 6.47 -1.64 -7.61
N LEU A 13 6.98 -1.14 -6.49
CA LEU A 13 8.43 -1.10 -6.21
C LEU A 13 9.07 -2.49 -6.09
N ARG A 14 8.26 -3.51 -5.77
CA ARG A 14 8.73 -4.89 -5.63
C ARG A 14 8.65 -5.66 -6.94
N ILE A 15 7.59 -5.44 -7.72
CA ILE A 15 7.26 -6.29 -8.87
C ILE A 15 7.67 -5.68 -10.21
N VAL A 16 7.95 -4.38 -10.28
CA VAL A 16 8.32 -3.70 -11.53
C VAL A 16 9.83 -3.57 -11.65
N GLU A 17 10.37 -4.13 -12.72
CA GLU A 17 11.76 -3.96 -13.11
C GLU A 17 11.83 -3.01 -14.32
N GLU A 18 12.30 -1.78 -14.08
CA GLU A 18 12.53 -0.80 -15.14
C GLU A 18 13.87 -1.09 -15.83
N ARG A 19 13.84 -1.41 -17.13
CA ARG A 19 15.03 -1.75 -17.92
C ARG A 19 15.29 -0.67 -18.97
N PRO A 20 16.32 0.17 -18.81
CA PRO A 20 16.68 1.16 -19.83
C PRO A 20 16.90 0.50 -21.20
N ALA A 21 16.32 1.08 -22.25
CA ALA A 21 16.37 0.58 -23.63
C ALA A 21 15.70 -0.79 -23.89
N ARG A 22 14.94 -1.34 -22.94
CA ARG A 22 14.14 -2.57 -23.11
C ARG A 22 12.73 -2.37 -22.57
N ALA A 23 11.87 -3.37 -22.74
CA ALA A 23 10.54 -3.38 -22.13
C ALA A 23 10.64 -3.50 -20.61
N THR A 24 9.82 -2.73 -19.89
CA THR A 24 9.57 -2.91 -18.47
C THR A 24 9.00 -4.30 -18.21
N LEU A 25 9.52 -4.98 -17.20
CA LEU A 25 9.07 -6.32 -16.81
C LEU A 25 8.29 -6.27 -15.50
N ALA A 26 7.17 -6.99 -15.43
CA ALA A 26 6.36 -7.12 -14.21
C ALA A 26 6.43 -8.57 -13.69
N HIS A 27 7.07 -8.77 -12.54
CA HIS A 27 7.21 -10.04 -11.83
C HIS A 27 6.01 -10.28 -10.91
N LEU A 28 4.86 -10.63 -11.47
CA LEU A 28 3.59 -10.77 -10.72
C LEU A 28 3.64 -11.86 -9.63
N ASP A 29 4.52 -12.85 -9.80
CA ASP A 29 4.81 -13.91 -8.82
C ASP A 29 5.42 -13.38 -7.52
N GLN A 30 6.01 -12.18 -7.55
CA GLN A 30 6.62 -11.53 -6.39
C GLN A 30 5.67 -10.60 -5.63
N ALA A 31 4.43 -10.45 -6.09
CA ALA A 31 3.44 -9.59 -5.43
C ALA A 31 3.12 -10.09 -4.01
N MET A 32 2.90 -9.17 -3.08
CA MET A 32 2.51 -9.48 -1.68
C MET A 32 1.10 -10.07 -1.58
N SER A 33 0.28 -9.86 -2.61
CA SER A 33 -1.06 -10.43 -2.77
C SER A 33 -1.40 -10.54 -4.26
N PRO A 34 -2.28 -11.48 -4.67
CA PRO A 34 -2.72 -11.56 -6.05
C PRO A 34 -3.41 -10.26 -6.49
N ALA A 35 -3.30 -9.93 -7.77
CA ALA A 35 -4.00 -8.78 -8.33
C ALA A 35 -5.52 -8.93 -8.10
N PRO A 36 -6.19 -7.91 -7.52
CA PRO A 36 -7.60 -8.03 -7.16
C PRO A 36 -8.54 -8.05 -8.38
N SER A 37 -8.08 -7.56 -9.53
CA SER A 37 -8.81 -7.56 -10.79
C SER A 37 -7.87 -7.31 -11.98
N TRP A 38 -8.36 -7.56 -13.21
CA TRP A 38 -7.65 -7.16 -14.44
C TRP A 38 -7.44 -5.64 -14.53
N ALA A 39 -8.31 -4.85 -13.91
CA ALA A 39 -8.15 -3.40 -13.86
C ALA A 39 -6.90 -3.00 -13.05
N ALA A 40 -6.52 -3.75 -12.01
CA ALA A 40 -5.27 -3.52 -11.28
C ALA A 40 -4.04 -3.70 -12.17
N LEU A 41 -4.06 -4.67 -13.09
CA LEU A 41 -2.98 -4.87 -14.06
C LEU A 41 -2.91 -3.72 -15.07
N GLY A 42 -4.05 -3.19 -15.51
CA GLY A 42 -4.11 -1.97 -16.33
C GLY A 42 -3.55 -0.73 -15.61
N TRP A 43 -3.83 -0.58 -14.31
CA TRP A 43 -3.23 0.46 -13.48
C TRP A 43 -1.72 0.26 -13.30
N LEU A 44 -1.25 -0.99 -13.17
CA LEU A 44 0.17 -1.31 -13.12
C LEU A 44 0.89 -0.92 -14.42
N GLU A 45 0.31 -1.25 -15.58
CA GLU A 45 0.84 -0.80 -16.89
C GLU A 45 0.89 0.72 -16.96
N THR A 46 -0.20 1.40 -16.58
CA THR A 46 -0.28 2.86 -16.58
C THR A 46 0.79 3.48 -15.70
N SER A 47 1.00 2.96 -14.49
CA SER A 47 2.05 3.42 -13.56
C SER A 47 3.46 3.22 -14.10
N SER A 48 3.65 2.23 -14.98
CA SER A 48 4.94 1.91 -15.60
C SER A 48 5.21 2.81 -16.81
N ARG A 49 4.18 3.07 -17.64
CA ARG A 49 4.31 3.88 -18.87
C ARG A 49 4.20 5.38 -18.60
N SER A 50 3.48 5.78 -17.56
CA SER A 50 3.22 7.18 -17.22
C SER A 50 3.02 7.36 -15.71
N CYS A 51 4.13 7.33 -14.98
CA CYS A 51 4.14 7.48 -13.52
C CYS A 51 3.43 8.77 -13.07
N ALA A 52 3.67 9.91 -13.73
CA ALA A 52 3.03 11.18 -13.41
C ALA A 52 1.48 11.11 -13.47
N LYS A 53 0.92 10.53 -14.54
CA LYS A 53 -0.54 10.38 -14.68
C LYS A 53 -1.12 9.43 -13.63
N PHE A 54 -0.39 8.38 -13.29
CA PHE A 54 -0.81 7.46 -12.23
C PHE A 54 -0.85 8.17 -10.87
N VAL A 55 0.18 8.96 -10.54
CA VAL A 55 0.25 9.73 -9.28
C VAL A 55 -0.90 10.74 -9.19
N ASP A 56 -1.21 11.45 -10.28
CA ASP A 56 -2.32 12.41 -10.32
C ASP A 56 -3.69 11.77 -10.04
N VAL A 57 -3.89 10.52 -10.51
CA VAL A 57 -5.11 9.76 -10.25
C VAL A 57 -5.10 9.19 -8.83
N ALA A 58 -3.99 8.59 -8.40
CA ALA A 58 -3.86 7.99 -7.08
C ALA A 58 -4.10 9.00 -5.96
N ALA A 59 -3.60 10.24 -6.12
CA ALA A 59 -3.82 11.33 -5.17
C ALA A 59 -5.30 11.74 -5.03
N LYS A 60 -6.14 11.46 -6.03
CA LYS A 60 -7.57 11.81 -6.05
C LYS A 60 -8.47 10.67 -5.58
N VAL A 61 -7.93 9.49 -5.35
CA VAL A 61 -8.71 8.30 -5.00
C VAL A 61 -8.85 8.20 -3.47
N PRO A 62 -10.07 8.35 -2.93
CA PRO A 62 -10.31 8.18 -1.50
C PRO A 62 -9.99 6.74 -1.07
N GLY A 63 -9.38 6.55 0.10
CA GLY A 63 -9.00 5.22 0.61
C GLY A 63 -7.53 4.83 0.41
N ALA A 64 -6.81 5.39 -0.57
CA ALA A 64 -5.39 5.07 -0.79
C ALA A 64 -4.47 5.57 0.35
N ASN A 65 -4.88 6.62 1.07
CA ASN A 65 -4.21 7.18 2.24
C ASN A 65 -4.95 6.92 3.57
N ASP A 66 -6.19 6.40 3.53
CA ASP A 66 -6.97 6.19 4.75
C ASP A 66 -6.50 4.98 5.54
N ASP A 67 -5.92 3.97 4.89
CA ASP A 67 -5.46 2.76 5.57
C ASP A 67 -4.27 3.04 6.49
N GLU A 68 -3.28 3.84 6.09
CA GLU A 68 -2.15 4.18 6.97
C GLU A 68 -2.62 5.03 8.17
N GLY A 69 -3.48 6.02 7.95
CA GLY A 69 -4.03 6.83 9.04
C GLY A 69 -4.94 6.04 9.98
N ALA A 70 -5.73 5.10 9.46
CA ALA A 70 -6.58 4.23 10.26
C ALA A 70 -5.79 3.17 11.01
N LEU A 71 -4.76 2.58 10.38
CA LEU A 71 -3.80 1.68 11.01
C LEU A 71 -3.05 2.40 12.12
N MET A 72 -2.48 3.57 11.86
CA MET A 72 -1.75 4.34 12.86
C MET A 72 -2.64 4.70 14.07
N ARG A 73 -3.90 5.09 13.85
CA ARG A 73 -4.87 5.30 14.95
C ARG A 73 -5.19 4.02 15.73
N ARG A 74 -5.25 2.87 15.04
CA ARG A 74 -5.49 1.57 15.67
C ARG A 74 -4.29 1.10 16.50
N GLU A 75 -3.08 1.27 15.96
CA GLU A 75 -1.82 0.93 16.62
C GLU A 75 -1.56 1.84 17.83
N LEU A 76 -1.80 3.16 17.71
CA LEU A 76 -1.75 4.11 18.83
C LEU A 76 -2.69 3.67 19.97
N LYS A 77 -3.94 3.33 19.64
CA LYS A 77 -4.91 2.86 20.63
C LYS A 77 -4.51 1.53 21.28
N ALA A 78 -3.84 0.65 20.54
CA ALA A 78 -3.32 -0.61 21.09
C ALA A 78 -2.16 -0.36 22.05
N ASN A 79 -1.26 0.57 21.74
CA ASN A 79 -0.16 0.96 22.62
C ASN A 79 -0.65 1.63 23.89
N ASP A 80 -1.62 2.55 23.81
CA ASP A 80 -2.22 3.20 24.99
C ASP A 80 -2.82 2.16 25.97
N GLU A 81 -3.46 1.11 25.46
CA GLU A 81 -4.01 0.03 26.29
C GLU A 81 -2.90 -0.80 26.94
N VAL A 82 -1.81 -1.08 26.21
CA VAL A 82 -0.64 -1.80 26.75
C VAL A 82 0.06 -0.97 27.83
N GLU A 83 0.24 0.33 27.62
CA GLU A 83 0.83 1.24 28.60
C GLU A 83 0.00 1.31 29.89
N ARG A 84 -1.34 1.39 29.76
CA ARG A 84 -2.23 1.35 30.92
C ARG A 84 -2.10 0.04 31.71
N LEU A 85 -2.07 -1.09 31.02
CA LEU A 85 -1.91 -2.40 31.67
C LEU A 85 -0.56 -2.53 32.39
N LEU A 86 0.52 -2.02 31.78
CA LEU A 86 1.84 -2.01 32.41
C LEU A 86 1.89 -1.12 33.66
N GLU A 87 1.22 0.03 33.63
CA GLU A 87 1.10 0.91 34.79
C GLU A 87 0.28 0.27 35.91
N GLU A 88 -0.86 -0.35 35.59
CA GLU A 88 -1.66 -1.12 36.55
C GLU A 88 -0.88 -2.29 37.17
N MET A 89 0.03 -2.93 36.43
CA MET A 89 0.90 -4.00 36.95
C MET A 89 2.02 -3.45 37.84
N ARG A 90 2.53 -2.26 37.53
CA ARG A 90 3.57 -1.59 38.32
C ARG A 90 3.03 -1.10 39.67
N ASP A 91 1.80 -0.60 39.70
CA ASP A 91 1.12 -0.15 40.92
C ASP A 91 0.65 -1.31 41.83
N LYS A 92 0.50 -2.51 41.28
CA LYS A 92 0.13 -3.73 42.03
C LYS A 92 1.33 -4.45 42.67
N ARG A 93 2.54 -3.90 42.58
CA ARG A 93 3.78 -4.47 43.13
C ARG A 93 4.28 -3.65 44.31
#